data_AF-A0A847L5A9-F1
#
_entry.id   AF-A0A847L5A9-F1
#
_cell.length_a   1.000
_cell.length_b   1.000
_cell.length_c   1.000
_cell.angle_alpha   90.00
_cell.angle_beta   90.00
_cell.angle_gamma   90.00
#
_symmetry.space_group_name_H-M   'P 1'
#
loop_
_entity.id
_entity.type
_entity.pdbx_description
1 polymer ?
#
loop_
_entity_poly.entity_id
_entity_poly.type
_entity_poly.pdbx_seq_one_letter_code
_entity_poly.pdbx_strand_id
1 'polypeptide(L)'
;MRTWLRAAIRPSQDPLPPKAAKAARNGGEGRGGFTLVEAVIGLLLVAVLFALVFRIFSHINRQRALGSVDLQELQGARYAINFLRRDFRSAAPMIPKLATFAQKEKAALSPAVEAKTWTKTDSTVPIVVADSEIHFHRQLFDTPDFATTPATEEVSYHIDGARKCLVRVSAGKEIPFPEVKGARFELYGHPLRADIPMLLVSLVIEAKSKEGAGKTEDLEFVTTISSSPSNQNLHYPFWHRIFY
;
A
#
# COMPACT_ATOMS: atom_id res chain seq x y z
N MET A 1 4.26 29.55 40.06
CA MET A 1 2.78 29.44 40.01
C MET A 1 2.44 27.95 39.98
N ARG A 2 2.13 27.32 41.13
CA ARG A 2 0.76 27.10 41.68
C ARG A 2 -0.22 26.55 40.62
N THR A 3 -0.94 25.44 40.72
CA THR A 3 -0.98 24.26 41.63
C THR A 3 -2.16 23.34 41.20
N TRP A 4 -2.04 22.02 41.39
CA TRP A 4 -3.10 20.97 41.60
C TRP A 4 -4.11 20.69 40.46
N LEU A 5 -4.45 19.45 40.09
CA LEU A 5 -5.03 18.38 40.93
C LEU A 5 -4.59 16.95 40.55
N ARG A 6 -4.22 16.19 41.59
CA ARG A 6 -4.26 14.73 41.67
C ARG A 6 -5.62 14.30 42.22
N ALA A 7 -6.10 13.12 41.84
CA ALA A 7 -6.94 12.31 42.72
C ALA A 7 -6.68 10.82 42.45
N ALA A 8 -5.81 10.24 43.28
CA ALA A 8 -5.75 8.82 43.53
C ALA A 8 -6.55 8.57 44.82
N ILE A 9 -7.44 7.58 44.83
CA ILE A 9 -8.07 7.09 46.06
C ILE A 9 -7.79 5.60 46.14
N ARG A 10 -7.14 5.22 47.24
CA ARG A 10 -6.76 3.87 47.67
C ARG A 10 -7.41 3.62 49.07
N PRO A 11 -7.29 2.42 49.67
CA PRO A 11 -8.37 1.59 50.21
C PRO A 11 -8.49 1.62 51.76
N SER A 12 -9.50 0.95 52.35
CA SER A 12 -9.55 0.45 53.76
C SER A 12 -10.96 -0.14 54.05
N GLN A 13 -11.17 -1.44 54.30
CA GLN A 13 -11.14 -2.22 55.57
C GLN A 13 -12.54 -2.77 55.97
N ASP A 14 -12.60 -4.06 56.30
CA ASP A 14 -13.66 -4.79 57.06
C ASP A 14 -13.68 -4.39 58.58
N PRO A 15 -14.45 -4.96 59.56
CA PRO A 15 -15.62 -5.91 59.59
C PRO A 15 -16.79 -5.63 60.64
N LEU A 16 -17.95 -6.34 60.48
CA LEU A 16 -18.95 -6.97 61.45
C LEU A 16 -19.81 -6.17 62.50
N PRO A 17 -20.89 -6.73 63.16
CA PRO A 17 -22.10 -7.51 62.78
C PRO A 17 -23.43 -6.94 63.43
N PRO A 18 -24.48 -7.71 63.81
CA PRO A 18 -25.59 -8.30 63.04
C PRO A 18 -27.00 -7.71 63.39
N LYS A 19 -28.03 -7.92 62.54
CA LYS A 19 -29.44 -8.04 63.02
C LYS A 19 -30.21 -9.10 62.23
N ALA A 20 -30.70 -10.07 62.99
CA ALA A 20 -31.56 -11.15 62.57
C ALA A 20 -32.96 -10.66 62.20
N ALA A 21 -33.55 -11.26 61.17
CA ALA A 21 -35.00 -11.34 61.02
C ALA A 21 -35.40 -12.70 60.42
N LYS A 22 -35.81 -13.58 61.33
CA LYS A 22 -36.86 -14.61 61.23
C LYS A 22 -37.02 -15.38 59.91
N ALA A 23 -36.49 -16.60 59.95
CA ALA A 23 -37.16 -17.87 59.64
C ALA A 23 -38.53 -17.79 58.93
N ALA A 24 -38.54 -18.17 57.66
CA ALA A 24 -39.62 -18.96 57.08
C ALA A 24 -39.09 -20.39 56.89
N ARG A 25 -39.47 -21.28 57.81
CA ARG A 25 -39.41 -22.72 57.62
C ARG A 25 -40.47 -23.10 56.60
N ASN A 26 -40.03 -23.61 55.45
CA ASN A 26 -40.69 -24.66 54.66
C ASN A 26 -39.50 -25.50 54.15
N GLY A 27 -39.22 -26.68 54.68
CA GLY A 27 -40.12 -27.83 54.63
C GLY A 27 -39.99 -28.47 53.26
N GLY A 28 -38.88 -29.18 53.02
CA GLY A 28 -38.60 -29.82 51.74
C GLY A 28 -37.19 -30.37 51.64
N GLU A 29 -36.88 -31.41 52.43
CA GLU A 29 -35.78 -32.31 52.12
C GLU A 29 -36.07 -32.98 50.77
N GLY A 30 -35.56 -32.40 49.69
CA GLY A 30 -35.46 -33.04 48.40
C GLY A 30 -34.01 -33.40 48.17
N ARG A 31 -33.57 -34.56 48.69
CA ARG A 31 -32.42 -35.28 48.14
C ARG A 31 -32.79 -35.70 46.71
N GLY A 32 -32.76 -34.76 45.77
CA GLY A 32 -32.90 -35.03 44.35
C GLY A 32 -31.62 -35.67 43.87
N GLY A 33 -31.59 -37.00 43.84
CA GLY A 33 -30.50 -37.73 43.20
C GLY A 33 -30.35 -37.24 41.76
N PHE A 34 -29.12 -36.87 41.39
CA PHE A 34 -28.76 -36.51 40.02
C PHE A 34 -29.23 -37.64 39.11
N THR A 35 -30.29 -37.42 38.34
CA THR A 35 -30.86 -38.49 37.52
C THR A 35 -29.96 -38.70 36.31
N LEU A 36 -29.72 -39.95 35.92
CA LEU A 36 -28.90 -40.29 34.75
C LEU A 36 -29.37 -39.55 33.48
N VAL A 37 -30.67 -39.27 33.39
CA VAL A 37 -31.31 -38.48 32.33
C VAL A 37 -30.77 -37.04 32.29
N GLU A 38 -30.62 -36.39 33.44
CA GLU A 38 -30.10 -35.02 33.55
C GLU A 38 -28.64 -34.92 33.12
N ALA A 39 -27.83 -35.93 33.48
CA ALA A 39 -26.45 -36.05 33.03
C ALA A 39 -26.34 -36.25 31.51
N VAL A 40 -27.22 -37.08 30.92
CA VAL A 40 -27.26 -37.32 29.47
C VAL A 40 -27.69 -36.06 28.71
N ILE A 41 -28.70 -35.34 29.20
CA ILE A 41 -29.14 -34.07 28.60
C ILE A 41 -28.02 -33.02 28.70
N GLY A 42 -27.34 -32.92 29.83
CA GLY A 42 -26.19 -32.04 30.01
C GLY A 42 -25.05 -32.33 29.01
N LEU A 43 -24.71 -33.62 28.82
CA LEU A 43 -23.70 -34.04 27.86
C LEU A 43 -24.09 -33.67 26.41
N LEU A 44 -25.35 -33.87 26.05
CA LEU A 44 -25.89 -33.51 24.73
C LEU A 44 -25.80 -32.01 24.46
N LEU A 45 -26.19 -31.17 25.43
CA LEU A 45 -26.09 -29.72 25.30
C LEU A 45 -24.65 -29.25 25.13
N VAL A 46 -23.71 -29.84 25.89
CA VAL A 46 -22.28 -29.53 25.74
C VAL A 46 -21.75 -29.95 24.38
N ALA A 47 -22.14 -31.12 23.87
CA ALA A 47 -21.73 -31.59 22.55
C ALA A 47 -22.24 -30.68 21.41
N VAL A 48 -23.50 -30.23 21.49
CA VAL A 48 -24.09 -29.29 20.54
C VAL A 48 -23.38 -27.93 20.60
N LEU A 49 -23.08 -27.44 21.80
CA LEU A 49 -22.33 -26.20 21.98
C LEU A 49 -20.92 -26.31 21.36
N PHE A 50 -20.22 -27.42 21.61
CA PHE A 50 -18.91 -27.68 21.00
C PHE A 50 -18.98 -27.75 19.47
N ALA A 51 -20.00 -28.40 18.92
CA ALA A 51 -20.19 -28.48 17.47
C ALA A 51 -20.43 -27.08 16.85
N LEU A 52 -21.21 -26.23 17.52
CA LEU A 52 -21.43 -24.85 17.09
C LEU A 52 -20.15 -24.02 17.15
N VAL A 53 -19.43 -24.06 18.27
CA VAL A 53 -18.14 -23.37 18.43
C VAL A 53 -17.15 -23.84 17.38
N PHE A 54 -17.03 -25.16 17.15
CA PHE A 54 -16.15 -25.72 16.14
C PHE A 54 -16.53 -25.26 14.73
N ARG A 55 -17.82 -25.20 14.41
CA ARG A 55 -18.30 -24.71 13.11
C ARG A 55 -17.97 -23.23 12.91
N ILE A 56 -18.12 -22.41 13.94
CA ILE A 56 -17.77 -20.98 13.89
C ILE A 56 -16.25 -20.81 13.73
N PHE A 57 -15.44 -21.52 14.51
CA PHE A 57 -13.98 -21.47 14.39
C PHE A 57 -13.50 -21.96 13.02
N SER A 58 -14.08 -23.04 12.51
CA SER A 58 -13.78 -23.55 11.17
C SER A 58 -14.14 -22.52 10.10
N HIS A 59 -15.27 -21.84 10.23
CA HIS A 59 -15.68 -20.79 9.29
C HIS A 59 -14.73 -19.57 9.34
N ILE A 60 -14.35 -19.12 10.53
CA ILE A 60 -13.40 -18.00 10.72
C ILE A 60 -12.02 -18.38 10.17
N ASN A 61 -11.52 -19.58 10.46
CA ASN A 61 -10.23 -20.03 9.94
C ASN A 61 -10.25 -20.12 8.41
N ARG A 62 -11.34 -20.61 7.82
CA ARG A 62 -11.50 -20.64 6.37
C ARG A 62 -11.58 -19.24 5.78
N GLN A 63 -12.30 -18.31 6.40
CA GLN A 63 -12.32 -16.90 5.96
C GLN A 63 -10.94 -16.24 6.07
N ARG A 64 -10.18 -16.53 7.13
CA ARG A 64 -8.81 -16.03 7.29
C ARG A 64 -7.84 -16.67 6.29
N ALA A 65 -8.00 -17.94 5.97
CA ALA A 65 -7.20 -18.64 4.97
C ALA A 65 -7.52 -18.17 3.54
N LEU A 66 -8.79 -17.88 3.25
CA LEU A 66 -9.22 -17.24 2.00
C LEU A 66 -8.72 -15.79 1.90
N GLY A 67 -8.70 -15.05 3.01
CA GLY A 67 -8.14 -13.71 3.08
C GLY A 67 -6.62 -13.65 3.19
N SER A 68 -5.94 -14.79 3.41
CA SER A 68 -4.48 -14.87 3.41
C SER A 68 -3.98 -15.07 1.98
N VAL A 69 -4.06 -14.01 1.19
CA VAL A 69 -3.22 -13.85 -0.01
C VAL A 69 -1.78 -14.13 0.41
N ASP A 70 -1.03 -14.87 -0.42
CA ASP A 70 0.33 -15.23 -0.05
C ASP A 70 1.15 -13.94 0.18
N LEU A 71 1.58 -13.76 1.42
CA LEU A 71 2.26 -12.53 1.85
C LEU A 71 3.50 -12.24 1.01
N GLN A 72 4.09 -13.29 0.42
CA GLN A 72 5.24 -13.20 -0.46
C GLN A 72 4.92 -12.49 -1.78
N GLU A 73 3.81 -12.80 -2.44
CA GLU A 73 3.40 -12.16 -3.71
C GLU A 73 3.12 -10.67 -3.49
N LEU A 74 2.45 -10.36 -2.38
CA LEU A 74 2.17 -8.98 -1.97
C LEU A 74 3.44 -8.22 -1.54
N GLN A 75 4.45 -8.91 -0.98
CA GLN A 75 5.76 -8.33 -0.71
C GLN A 75 6.51 -7.99 -2.01
N GLY A 76 6.45 -8.85 -3.04
CA GLY A 76 7.04 -8.57 -4.35
C GLY A 76 6.46 -7.32 -5.00
N ALA A 77 5.14 -7.14 -4.95
CA ALA A 77 4.49 -5.94 -5.45
C ALA A 77 4.84 -4.68 -4.64
N ARG A 78 4.91 -4.79 -3.30
CA ARG A 78 5.39 -3.70 -2.44
C ARG A 78 6.84 -3.33 -2.74
N TYR A 79 7.67 -4.30 -3.09
CA TYR A 79 9.04 -4.07 -3.50
C TYR A 79 9.10 -3.31 -4.83
N ALA A 80 8.35 -3.75 -5.84
CA ALA A 80 8.24 -3.08 -7.13
C ALA A 80 7.76 -1.63 -7.01
N ILE A 81 6.69 -1.38 -6.23
CA ILE A 81 6.17 -0.02 -6.06
C ILE A 81 7.14 0.88 -5.29
N ASN A 82 7.91 0.34 -4.35
CA ASN A 82 8.90 1.14 -3.63
C ASN A 82 10.03 1.59 -4.55
N PHE A 83 10.47 0.75 -5.49
CA PHE A 83 11.41 1.15 -6.54
C PHE A 83 10.83 2.28 -7.39
N LEU A 84 9.60 2.10 -7.87
CA LEU A 84 8.95 3.08 -8.72
C LEU A 84 8.72 4.42 -7.99
N ARG A 85 8.31 4.38 -6.73
CA ARG A 85 8.21 5.58 -5.86
C ARG A 85 9.54 6.29 -5.72
N ARG A 86 10.61 5.56 -5.44
CA ARG A 86 11.95 6.15 -5.26
C ARG A 86 12.41 6.84 -6.54
N ASP A 87 12.23 6.18 -7.68
CA ASP A 87 12.71 6.68 -8.96
C ASP A 87 11.84 7.82 -9.48
N PHE A 88 10.52 7.70 -9.39
CA PHE A 88 9.60 8.73 -9.86
C PHE A 88 9.66 10.00 -8.99
N ARG A 89 9.98 9.88 -7.69
CA ARG A 89 10.13 11.03 -6.80
C ARG A 89 11.22 12.01 -7.27
N SER A 90 12.25 11.51 -7.96
CA SER A 90 13.30 12.34 -8.57
C SER A 90 13.21 12.42 -10.10
N ALA A 91 12.06 12.05 -10.68
CA ALA A 91 11.83 12.18 -12.12
C ALA A 91 11.83 13.65 -12.55
N ALA A 92 12.48 13.98 -13.65
CA ALA A 92 12.51 15.31 -14.21
C ALA A 92 12.53 15.22 -15.75
N PRO A 93 11.95 16.19 -16.46
CA PRO A 93 12.16 16.32 -17.88
C PRO A 93 13.65 16.62 -18.16
N MET A 94 14.22 15.99 -19.17
CA MET A 94 15.56 16.30 -19.64
C MET A 94 15.49 17.38 -20.72
N ILE A 95 16.14 18.51 -20.46
CA ILE A 95 16.13 19.68 -21.34
C ILE A 95 17.58 20.02 -21.71
N PRO A 96 18.02 19.77 -22.96
CA PRO A 96 19.38 20.08 -23.39
C PRO A 96 19.69 21.57 -23.34
N LYS A 97 20.96 21.94 -23.12
CA LYS A 97 21.44 23.33 -23.14
C LYS A 97 21.08 24.03 -24.45
N LEU A 98 21.20 23.29 -25.55
CA LEU A 98 20.93 23.73 -26.93
C LEU A 98 19.44 23.82 -27.26
N ALA A 99 18.54 23.41 -26.37
CA ALA A 99 17.10 23.55 -26.60
C ALA A 99 16.71 25.02 -26.75
N THR A 100 15.80 25.28 -27.68
CA THR A 100 15.25 26.62 -27.92
C THR A 100 14.46 27.11 -26.70
N PHE A 101 14.24 28.43 -26.61
CA PHE A 101 13.45 29.01 -25.51
C PHE A 101 12.03 28.41 -25.47
N ALA A 102 11.37 28.28 -26.62
CA ALA A 102 10.03 27.68 -26.71
C ALA A 102 9.99 26.22 -26.23
N GLN A 103 11.03 25.42 -26.51
CA GLN A 103 11.14 24.05 -26.02
C GLN A 103 11.33 24.00 -24.49
N LYS A 104 12.13 24.92 -23.94
CA LYS A 104 12.36 25.05 -22.50
C LYS A 104 11.08 25.43 -21.77
N GLU A 105 10.33 26.40 -22.29
CA GLU A 105 9.04 26.82 -21.74
C GLU A 105 8.00 25.69 -21.78
N LYS A 106 7.88 25.01 -22.93
CA LYS A 106 6.98 23.86 -23.07
C LYS A 106 7.30 22.75 -22.07
N ALA A 107 8.57 22.39 -21.90
CA ALA A 107 8.99 21.36 -20.96
C ALA A 107 8.80 21.77 -19.48
N ALA A 108 8.86 23.07 -19.16
CA ALA A 108 8.59 23.58 -17.82
C ALA A 108 7.08 23.54 -17.49
N LEU A 109 6.22 23.89 -18.43
CA LEU A 109 4.76 23.91 -18.26
C LEU A 109 4.12 22.51 -18.37
N SER A 110 4.74 21.61 -19.13
CA SER A 110 4.25 20.25 -19.34
C SER A 110 5.39 19.24 -19.16
N PRO A 111 5.83 19.02 -17.90
CA PRO A 111 6.97 18.14 -17.62
C PRO A 111 6.64 16.65 -17.82
N ALA A 112 5.36 16.29 -17.87
CA ALA A 112 4.87 14.95 -18.14
C ALA A 112 3.81 14.96 -19.25
N VAL A 113 3.86 13.95 -20.13
CA VAL A 113 2.99 13.82 -21.31
C VAL A 113 2.52 12.38 -21.43
N GLU A 114 1.25 12.20 -21.75
CA GLU A 114 0.70 10.89 -22.13
C GLU A 114 1.01 10.61 -23.61
N ALA A 115 1.58 9.44 -23.88
CA ALA A 115 1.86 8.97 -25.23
C ALA A 115 1.43 7.52 -25.40
N LYS A 116 1.11 7.11 -26.63
CA LYS A 116 0.77 5.71 -26.92
C LYS A 116 1.99 4.79 -26.89
N THR A 117 3.15 5.31 -27.29
CA THR A 117 4.41 4.58 -27.35
C THR A 117 5.57 5.53 -27.08
N TRP A 118 6.61 5.03 -26.44
CA TRP A 118 7.86 5.76 -26.30
C TRP A 118 8.53 6.01 -27.66
N THR A 119 8.79 7.28 -27.96
CA THR A 119 9.59 7.69 -29.12
C THR A 119 10.54 8.81 -28.72
N LYS A 120 11.85 8.54 -28.78
CA LYS A 120 12.92 9.52 -28.53
C LYS A 120 13.09 10.42 -29.76
N THR A 121 12.12 11.29 -30.01
CA THR A 121 12.05 12.11 -31.23
C THR A 121 12.46 13.56 -31.02
N ASP A 122 12.24 14.12 -29.82
CA ASP A 122 12.52 15.52 -29.51
C ASP A 122 13.87 15.72 -28.79
N SER A 123 14.43 16.92 -28.94
CA SER A 123 15.61 17.35 -28.18
C SER A 123 15.31 17.38 -26.67
N THR A 124 14.11 17.80 -26.28
CA THR A 124 13.62 17.71 -24.90
C THR A 124 12.91 16.40 -24.66
N VAL A 125 13.24 15.72 -23.56
CA VAL A 125 12.65 14.43 -23.21
C VAL A 125 11.76 14.60 -21.97
N PRO A 126 10.43 14.71 -22.13
CA PRO A 126 9.50 14.78 -21.00
C PRO A 126 9.42 13.44 -20.28
N ILE A 127 8.75 13.43 -19.13
CA ILE A 127 8.26 12.18 -18.51
C ILE A 127 7.16 11.65 -19.42
N VAL A 128 7.37 10.49 -20.03
CA VAL A 128 6.41 9.88 -20.94
C VAL A 128 5.69 8.75 -20.22
N VAL A 129 4.37 8.85 -20.17
CA VAL A 129 3.50 7.84 -19.59
C VAL A 129 2.65 7.24 -20.70
N ALA A 130 2.67 5.92 -20.81
CA ALA A 130 1.80 5.15 -21.67
C ALA A 130 1.07 4.09 -20.84
N ASP A 131 0.07 3.44 -21.42
CA ASP A 131 -0.78 2.51 -20.67
C ASP A 131 0.02 1.45 -19.91
N SER A 132 1.00 0.80 -20.53
CA SER A 132 1.78 -0.28 -19.92
C SER A 132 3.28 0.01 -19.76
N GLU A 133 3.71 1.24 -20.05
CA GLU A 133 5.10 1.65 -19.92
C GLU A 133 5.23 3.09 -19.45
N ILE A 134 6.32 3.38 -18.75
CA ILE A 134 6.66 4.73 -18.33
C ILE A 134 8.17 4.93 -18.50
N HIS A 135 8.54 6.09 -19.04
CA HIS A 135 9.92 6.44 -19.36
C HIS A 135 10.23 7.85 -18.85
N PHE A 136 11.32 8.00 -18.11
CA PHE A 136 11.73 9.29 -17.57
C PHE A 136 13.22 9.34 -17.24
N HIS A 137 13.72 10.55 -17.05
CA HIS A 137 15.04 10.76 -16.46
C HIS A 137 14.88 11.01 -14.97
N ARG A 138 15.70 10.38 -14.14
CA ARG A 138 15.78 10.68 -12.70
C ARG A 138 17.05 11.46 -12.39
N GLN A 139 16.95 12.43 -11.50
CA GLN A 139 18.11 13.12 -10.94
C GLN A 139 18.79 12.22 -9.89
N LEU A 140 20.12 12.12 -9.96
CA LEU A 140 20.94 11.42 -8.99
C LEU A 140 21.34 12.36 -7.86
N PHE A 141 21.13 11.90 -6.62
CA PHE A 141 21.43 12.69 -5.41
C PHE A 141 22.92 12.83 -5.12
N ASP A 142 23.77 12.01 -5.74
CA ASP A 142 25.23 12.00 -5.54
C ASP A 142 25.96 12.89 -6.57
N THR A 143 25.31 13.99 -6.96
CA THR A 143 25.95 14.97 -7.85
C THR A 143 26.95 15.76 -7.01
N PRO A 144 28.24 15.82 -7.39
CA PRO A 144 29.22 16.60 -6.64
C PRO A 144 28.83 18.08 -6.60
N ASP A 145 29.09 18.76 -5.47
CA ASP A 145 28.71 20.16 -5.24
C ASP A 145 29.25 21.15 -6.29
N PHE A 146 30.34 20.80 -6.96
CA PHE A 146 30.99 21.58 -8.01
C PHE A 146 30.46 21.29 -9.43
N ALA A 147 29.55 20.32 -9.58
CA ALA A 147 28.95 20.04 -10.87
C ALA A 147 27.92 21.12 -11.22
N THR A 148 28.03 21.67 -12.43
CA THR A 148 27.10 22.69 -12.93
C THR A 148 25.76 22.12 -13.37
N THR A 149 25.65 20.78 -13.46
CA THR A 149 24.44 20.07 -13.88
C THR A 149 24.25 18.80 -13.02
N PRO A 150 23.03 18.52 -12.54
CA PRO A 150 22.71 17.26 -11.87
C PRO A 150 23.05 16.08 -12.78
N ALA A 151 23.68 15.04 -12.24
CA ALA A 151 23.80 13.78 -12.95
C ALA A 151 22.39 13.17 -13.10
N THR A 152 22.05 12.72 -14.31
CA THR A 152 20.74 12.14 -14.62
C THR A 152 20.88 10.71 -15.13
N GLU A 153 19.89 9.89 -14.85
CA GLU A 153 19.81 8.51 -15.33
C GLU A 153 18.48 8.24 -16.01
N GLU A 154 18.51 7.59 -17.17
CA GLU A 154 17.32 7.13 -17.88
C GLU A 154 16.75 5.89 -17.16
N VAL A 155 15.47 5.96 -16.81
CA VAL A 155 14.73 4.89 -16.15
C VAL A 155 13.46 4.62 -16.93
N SER A 156 13.21 3.34 -17.18
CA SER A 156 11.96 2.88 -17.77
C SER A 156 11.36 1.73 -16.99
N TYR A 157 10.04 1.65 -17.02
CA TYR A 157 9.27 0.52 -16.53
C TYR A 157 8.36 0.08 -17.65
N HIS A 158 8.31 -1.22 -17.93
CA HIS A 158 7.41 -1.79 -18.93
C HIS A 158 7.06 -3.23 -18.57
N ILE A 159 5.94 -3.73 -19.09
CA ILE A 159 5.62 -5.14 -19.04
C ILE A 159 6.39 -5.87 -20.15
N ASP A 160 7.30 -6.76 -19.76
CA ASP A 160 7.98 -7.66 -20.70
C ASP A 160 7.02 -8.78 -21.10
N GLY A 161 6.66 -8.84 -22.38
CA GLY A 161 5.77 -9.86 -22.93
C GLY A 161 6.33 -11.29 -22.86
N ALA A 162 7.65 -11.46 -22.84
CA ALA A 162 8.29 -12.77 -22.76
C ALA A 162 8.30 -13.30 -21.32
N ARG A 163 8.72 -12.46 -20.35
CA ARG A 163 8.74 -12.82 -18.92
C ARG A 163 7.37 -12.70 -18.25
N LYS A 164 6.42 -12.02 -18.90
CA LYS A 164 5.08 -11.67 -18.38
C LYS A 164 5.17 -11.00 -17.02
N CYS A 165 6.09 -10.05 -16.90
CA CYS A 165 6.29 -9.33 -15.66
C CYS A 165 6.74 -7.89 -15.87
N LEU A 166 6.59 -7.06 -14.84
CA LEU A 166 7.12 -5.70 -14.83
C LEU A 166 8.66 -5.75 -14.79
N VAL A 167 9.30 -5.05 -15.72
CA VAL A 167 10.75 -4.89 -15.76
C VAL A 167 11.08 -3.41 -15.62
N ARG A 168 12.01 -3.12 -14.72
CA ARG A 168 12.65 -1.82 -14.61
C ARG A 168 13.98 -1.86 -15.34
N VAL A 169 14.22 -0.90 -16.22
CA VAL A 169 15.53 -0.67 -16.86
C VAL A 169 16.10 0.65 -16.35
N SER A 170 17.37 0.64 -15.94
CA SER A 170 18.03 1.80 -15.33
C SER A 170 19.51 1.71 -15.63
N ALA A 171 20.06 2.69 -16.36
CA ALA A 171 21.45 2.67 -16.82
C ALA A 171 21.88 1.33 -17.46
N GLY A 172 21.00 0.75 -18.29
CA GLY A 172 21.23 -0.53 -18.95
C GLY A 172 21.14 -1.77 -18.04
N LYS A 173 20.83 -1.62 -16.76
CA LYS A 173 20.56 -2.73 -15.83
C LYS A 173 19.06 -3.01 -15.77
N GLU A 174 18.70 -4.27 -15.97
CA GLU A 174 17.33 -4.74 -15.81
C GLU A 174 17.10 -5.29 -14.41
N ILE A 175 15.96 -4.94 -13.80
CA ILE A 175 15.47 -5.52 -12.56
C ILE A 175 14.04 -6.02 -12.85
N PRO A 176 13.84 -7.35 -12.97
CA PRO A 176 12.51 -7.93 -13.15
C PRO A 176 11.75 -8.04 -11.82
N PHE A 177 10.43 -7.86 -11.88
CA PHE A 177 9.49 -8.04 -10.77
C PHE A 177 8.48 -9.14 -11.13
N PRO A 178 8.84 -10.42 -10.98
CA PRO A 178 8.07 -11.56 -11.51
C PRO A 178 6.65 -11.69 -10.93
N GLU A 179 6.40 -11.13 -9.74
CA GLU A 179 5.10 -11.13 -9.07
C GLU A 179 4.09 -10.16 -9.71
N VAL A 180 4.56 -9.14 -10.45
CA VAL A 180 3.69 -8.14 -11.08
C VAL A 180 3.42 -8.53 -12.52
N LYS A 181 2.20 -8.99 -12.84
CA LYS A 181 1.80 -9.48 -14.17
C LYS A 181 1.31 -8.39 -15.11
N GLY A 182 0.68 -7.37 -14.55
CA GLY A 182 0.17 -6.21 -15.27
C GLY A 182 0.57 -4.93 -14.58
N ALA A 183 0.73 -3.87 -15.37
CA ALA A 183 0.94 -2.53 -14.87
C ALA A 183 0.16 -1.58 -15.76
N ARG A 184 -0.52 -0.63 -15.12
CA ARG A 184 -1.18 0.49 -15.77
C ARG A 184 -0.65 1.80 -15.21
N PHE A 185 -0.27 2.70 -16.09
CA PHE A 185 0.21 4.03 -15.73
C PHE A 185 -0.69 5.08 -16.36
N GLU A 186 -1.15 6.03 -15.54
CA GLU A 186 -1.99 7.15 -16.00
C GLU A 186 -1.48 8.45 -15.39
N LEU A 187 -1.54 9.54 -16.16
CA LEU A 187 -1.31 10.87 -15.62
C LEU A 187 -2.64 11.48 -15.21
N TYR A 188 -2.66 12.06 -14.02
CA TYR A 188 -3.81 12.83 -13.58
C TYR A 188 -3.34 14.08 -12.83
N GLY A 189 -4.14 15.14 -12.89
CA GLY A 189 -3.86 16.38 -12.18
C GLY A 189 -4.21 16.27 -10.69
N HIS A 190 -3.40 16.89 -9.82
CA HIS A 190 -3.70 16.93 -8.39
C HIS A 190 -5.10 17.55 -8.14
N PRO A 191 -5.94 17.02 -7.23
CA PRO A 191 -7.34 17.46 -7.08
C PRO A 191 -7.51 18.95 -6.74
N LEU A 192 -6.57 19.52 -6.00
CA LEU A 192 -6.57 20.95 -5.66
C LEU A 192 -5.97 21.84 -6.75
N ARG A 193 -5.16 21.26 -7.65
CA ARG A 193 -4.28 21.96 -8.59
C ARG A 193 -3.98 21.06 -9.79
N ALA A 194 -4.82 21.16 -10.82
CA ALA A 194 -4.75 20.30 -12.00
C ALA A 194 -3.44 20.48 -12.81
N ASP A 195 -2.72 21.57 -12.58
CA ASP A 195 -1.42 21.86 -13.18
C ASP A 195 -0.29 20.97 -12.64
N ILE A 196 -0.49 20.30 -11.50
CA ILE A 196 0.51 19.43 -10.88
C ILE A 196 0.28 17.99 -11.38
N PRO A 197 1.19 17.42 -12.18
CA PRO A 197 1.05 16.07 -12.68
C PRO A 197 1.33 15.05 -11.57
N MET A 198 0.40 14.12 -11.40
CA MET A 198 0.53 12.95 -10.55
C MET A 198 0.45 11.69 -11.40
N LEU A 199 1.23 10.69 -11.02
CA LEU A 199 1.19 9.37 -11.63
C LEU A 199 0.27 8.46 -10.83
N LEU A 200 -0.79 7.96 -11.45
CA LEU A 200 -1.57 6.84 -10.95
C LEU A 200 -0.95 5.55 -11.48
N VAL A 201 -0.69 4.61 -10.57
CA VAL A 201 -0.08 3.32 -10.87
C VAL A 201 -1.00 2.23 -10.36
N SER A 202 -1.48 1.39 -11.28
CA SER A 202 -2.15 0.13 -10.94
C SER A 202 -1.23 -1.04 -11.27
N LEU A 203 -0.93 -1.90 -10.30
CA LEU A 203 -0.17 -3.13 -10.50
C LEU A 203 -1.11 -4.32 -10.31
N VAL A 204 -1.13 -5.23 -11.28
CA VAL A 204 -1.90 -6.48 -11.20
C VAL A 204 -0.96 -7.58 -10.78
N ILE A 205 -1.32 -8.26 -9.70
CA ILE A 205 -0.55 -9.32 -9.06
C ILE A 205 -1.37 -10.60 -9.15
N GLU A 206 -0.71 -11.67 -9.54
CA GLU A 206 -1.32 -12.99 -9.57
C GLU A 206 -1.22 -13.59 -8.16
N ALA A 207 -2.36 -13.75 -7.46
CA ALA A 207 -2.39 -14.29 -6.11
C ALA A 207 -2.85 -15.76 -6.10
N LYS A 208 -2.04 -16.65 -5.51
CA LYS A 208 -2.41 -18.07 -5.35
C LYS A 208 -3.11 -18.29 -4.00
N SER A 209 -4.39 -18.64 -4.04
CA SER A 209 -5.14 -19.03 -2.84
C SER A 209 -4.68 -20.39 -2.31
N LYS A 210 -4.35 -20.47 -1.02
CA LYS A 210 -3.80 -21.68 -0.38
C LYS A 210 -4.83 -22.81 -0.18
N GLU A 211 -6.14 -22.54 -0.25
CA GLU A 211 -7.18 -23.50 0.16
C GLU A 211 -8.19 -23.90 -0.93
N GLY A 212 -8.06 -23.41 -2.17
CA GLY A 212 -9.08 -23.64 -3.21
C GLY A 212 -8.52 -23.97 -4.59
N ALA A 213 -8.40 -25.27 -4.89
CA ALA A 213 -8.41 -25.83 -6.25
C ALA A 213 -7.70 -25.02 -7.35
N GLY A 214 -6.48 -24.53 -7.11
CA GLY A 214 -5.67 -23.84 -8.11
C GLY A 214 -6.35 -22.62 -8.75
N LYS A 215 -7.34 -22.00 -8.10
CA LYS A 215 -7.92 -20.74 -8.59
C LYS A 215 -6.96 -19.62 -8.25
N THR A 216 -6.37 -19.09 -9.31
CA THR A 216 -5.62 -17.84 -9.30
C THR A 216 -6.60 -16.69 -9.20
N GLU A 217 -6.41 -15.79 -8.23
CA GLU A 217 -7.15 -14.54 -8.14
C GLU A 217 -6.21 -13.38 -8.50
N ASP A 218 -6.67 -12.47 -9.36
CA ASP A 218 -5.90 -11.27 -9.70
C ASP A 218 -6.17 -10.19 -8.64
N LEU A 219 -5.11 -9.71 -8.01
CA LEU A 219 -5.15 -8.63 -7.03
C LEU A 219 -4.60 -7.35 -7.66
N GLU A 220 -5.41 -6.31 -7.67
CA GLU A 220 -5.00 -4.99 -8.13
C GLU A 220 -4.50 -4.12 -6.96
N PHE A 221 -3.28 -3.61 -7.08
CA PHE A 221 -2.68 -2.66 -6.16
C PHE A 221 -2.59 -1.29 -6.82
N VAL A 222 -3.31 -0.31 -6.29
CA VAL A 222 -3.38 1.05 -6.84
C VAL A 222 -2.70 2.05 -5.91
N THR A 223 -1.84 2.92 -6.46
CA THR A 223 -1.23 4.02 -5.71
C THR A 223 -1.01 5.24 -6.60
N THR A 224 -0.88 6.40 -5.95
CA THR A 224 -0.55 7.66 -6.60
C THR A 224 0.83 8.15 -6.16
N ILE A 225 1.61 8.70 -7.09
CA ILE A 225 3.00 9.13 -6.85
C ILE A 225 3.24 10.47 -7.55
N SER A 226 4.00 11.36 -6.93
CA SER A 226 4.36 12.66 -7.48
C SER A 226 5.87 12.83 -7.59
N SER A 227 6.33 13.61 -8.56
CA SER A 227 7.74 14.01 -8.70
C SER A 227 8.01 15.33 -7.97
N SER A 228 9.01 15.36 -7.08
CA SER A 228 9.40 16.61 -6.42
C SER A 228 10.06 17.61 -7.38
N PRO A 229 11.03 17.23 -8.22
CA PRO A 229 11.63 18.15 -9.18
C PRO A 229 10.61 18.75 -10.16
N SER A 230 9.72 17.94 -10.73
CA SER A 230 8.70 18.44 -11.65
C SER A 230 7.76 19.45 -10.99
N ASN A 231 7.34 19.18 -9.74
CA ASN A 231 6.46 20.08 -9.00
C ASN A 231 7.16 21.39 -8.60
N GLN A 232 8.43 21.32 -8.18
CA GLN A 232 9.22 22.50 -7.87
C GLN A 232 9.42 23.40 -9.09
N ASN A 233 9.68 22.80 -10.24
CA ASN A 233 9.84 23.52 -11.50
C ASN A 233 8.56 24.24 -11.93
N LEU A 234 7.39 23.61 -11.73
CA LEU A 234 6.09 24.23 -12.02
C LEU A 234 5.78 25.42 -11.11
N HIS A 235 6.16 25.35 -9.83
CA HIS A 235 5.85 26.42 -8.87
C HIS A 235 6.89 27.54 -8.83
N TYR A 236 8.16 27.23 -9.11
CA TYR A 236 9.28 28.17 -9.00
C TYR A 236 10.19 28.09 -10.22
N PRO A 237 9.68 28.40 -11.44
CA PRO A 237 10.44 28.22 -12.68
C PRO A 237 11.71 29.08 -12.74
N PHE A 238 11.74 30.23 -12.04
CA PHE A 238 12.88 31.13 -12.01
C PHE A 238 14.00 30.68 -11.07
N TRP A 239 13.70 29.79 -10.12
CA TRP A 239 14.62 29.34 -9.07
C TRP A 239 15.35 28.06 -9.47
N HIS A 240 14.72 27.25 -10.33
CA HIS A 240 15.25 25.98 -10.78
C HIS A 240 15.64 26.07 -12.27
N ARG A 241 16.94 26.32 -12.53
CA ARG A 241 17.49 26.28 -13.88
C ARG A 241 17.65 24.82 -14.32
N ILE A 242 16.62 24.28 -14.95
CA ILE A 242 16.67 22.98 -15.63
C ILE A 242 17.43 23.14 -16.98
N PHE A 243 18.71 23.48 -16.93
CA PHE A 243 19.54 23.51 -18.14
C PHE A 243 20.58 22.40 -18.02
N TYR A 244 20.32 21.27 -18.71
CA TYR A 244 21.23 20.12 -18.75
C TYR A 244 22.09 20.13 -20.00
#